data_AF-A0A9D7N4X9-F1
#
_entry.id   AF-A0A9D7N4X9-F1
#
_cell.length_a   1.000
_cell.length_b   1.000
_cell.length_c   1.000
_cell.angle_alpha   90.00
_cell.angle_beta   90.00
_cell.angle_gamma   90.00
#
_symmetry.space_group_name_H-M   'P 1'
#
loop_
_entity.id
_entity.type
_entity.pdbx_description
1 polymer ?
#
loop_
_entity_poly.entity_id
_entity_poly.type
_entity_poly.pdbx_seq_one_letter_code
_entity_poly.pdbx_strand_id
1 'polypeptide(L)'
;MPHAATSLLRRSVGALLVVACASEPLEAQIVGLEITNEKLLKTLKPRLVERGGKLILLGQVLSGLEVDLTKNPPMITRPANVESIVLLVPDPAKPELELTRTNKKGERTLTNKKFELAVSIKEIGAHYHLVFPYQSCEGLREEYLRKKANLLELEAELNAIALGAPEWFPAHRRYLTQVEGLIGWLENTIYPEAARLLEKDLKKRLEKAAKESSTQRFESAKSTLKESPVPEKLDAAAKSFGAPPSFFGAETRHLRAFAHAGISKSEIENGLVTGERIVEGFRAAIIDPTLGPDEVDPIPEKLFQEYFLLPNDVPLSVRYFEEYYGKSYGNDSNRQRRIDAAGQGARGAFGVDFLEFWRFDQDFEGIVAHRLGHALSSLAFARGGHNLPAWLEEGMAYWTSYEFIAHNTVTCIAFALPSTYEKRSTEKEGLKPIEEGMRAAFNSLALSDGPPMGTLLRMKLVEMDAPALAKSWSVVDWILAEHRLKARALFSAACAASKDERTDLEAWRPKLGEVLGVPAGTDAYKVMEESWRAYAQVGQQQGGATRR
;
A
#
# COMPACT_ATOMS: atom_id res chain seq x y z
N MET A 1 83.19 -4.11 12.27
CA MET A 1 83.01 -5.57 12.04
C MET A 1 83.11 -6.28 13.39
N PRO A 2 82.36 -7.36 13.68
CA PRO A 2 81.12 -7.84 13.06
C PRO A 2 80.00 -8.24 14.08
N HIS A 3 78.78 -8.41 13.53
CA HIS A 3 77.65 -9.33 13.89
C HIS A 3 77.06 -9.35 15.32
N ALA A 4 75.75 -9.50 15.56
CA ALA A 4 74.53 -9.62 14.74
C ALA A 4 73.29 -9.46 15.65
N ALA A 5 72.15 -9.08 15.05
CA ALA A 5 70.74 -9.35 15.41
C ALA A 5 70.34 -9.38 16.90
N THR A 6 69.36 -8.60 17.39
CA THR A 6 67.93 -8.85 17.13
C THR A 6 67.05 -7.68 17.60
N SER A 7 66.01 -7.39 16.82
CA SER A 7 64.69 -6.81 17.15
C SER A 7 64.56 -5.66 18.16
N LEU A 8 64.10 -4.49 17.69
CA LEU A 8 62.82 -3.87 18.06
C LEU A 8 62.74 -2.45 17.48
N LEU A 9 62.14 -2.35 16.31
CA LEU A 9 61.83 -1.09 15.64
C LEU A 9 60.50 -0.54 16.16
N ARG A 10 60.60 0.61 16.82
CA ARG A 10 59.74 1.80 16.74
C ARG A 10 58.20 1.61 16.75
N ARG A 11 57.64 2.03 17.89
CA ARG A 11 56.52 2.98 18.04
C ARG A 11 55.65 3.19 16.80
N SER A 12 54.49 2.54 16.83
CA SER A 12 53.23 3.09 16.31
C SER A 12 52.17 2.87 17.38
N VAL A 13 51.59 3.98 17.85
CA VAL A 13 50.41 4.01 18.72
C VAL A 13 49.25 3.45 17.89
N GLY A 14 48.97 2.16 18.04
CA GLY A 14 47.72 1.55 17.60
C GLY A 14 46.73 1.67 18.74
N ALA A 15 46.03 2.80 18.81
CA ALA A 15 44.89 2.92 19.70
C ALA A 15 43.84 1.89 19.28
N LEU A 16 43.49 1.02 20.22
CA LEU A 16 42.26 0.26 20.24
C LEU A 16 41.10 1.20 19.90
N LEU A 17 40.51 1.03 18.72
CA LEU A 17 39.13 1.38 18.45
C LEU A 17 38.47 0.12 17.90
N VAL A 18 38.22 -0.80 18.83
CA VAL A 18 37.02 -1.63 18.74
C VAL A 18 35.87 -0.65 18.89
N VAL A 19 35.49 0.00 17.78
CA VAL A 19 34.12 0.47 17.65
C VAL A 19 33.33 -0.82 17.57
N ALA A 20 32.81 -1.25 18.72
CA ALA A 20 31.64 -2.10 18.71
C ALA A 20 30.59 -1.34 17.89
N CYS A 21 30.45 -1.72 16.62
CA CYS A 21 29.30 -1.37 15.82
C CYS A 21 28.11 -2.07 16.46
N ALA A 22 27.59 -1.49 17.54
CA ALA A 22 26.23 -1.73 18.00
C ALA A 22 25.30 -1.00 17.02
N SER A 23 25.24 -1.52 15.80
CA SER A 23 24.17 -1.25 14.87
C SER A 23 22.96 -2.07 15.31
N GLU A 24 21.88 -1.39 15.69
CA GLU A 24 20.46 -1.70 15.44
C GLU A 24 19.58 -0.70 16.21
N PRO A 25 18.30 -0.47 15.85
CA PRO A 25 17.45 -1.24 14.90
C PRO A 25 16.73 -0.39 13.82
N LEU A 26 16.21 -1.02 12.75
CA LEU A 26 14.90 -0.59 12.22
C LEU A 26 13.91 -1.71 12.43
N GLU A 27 12.78 -1.37 13.01
CA GLU A 27 11.89 -2.36 13.57
C GLU A 27 10.69 -2.56 12.66
N ALA A 28 10.52 -3.78 12.17
CA ALA A 28 9.31 -4.20 11.49
C ALA A 28 8.22 -4.55 12.50
N GLN A 29 6.97 -4.25 12.16
CA GLN A 29 6.02 -3.96 13.22
C GLN A 29 4.80 -4.88 13.31
N ILE A 30 4.50 -5.80 12.39
CA ILE A 30 3.48 -6.85 12.64
C ILE A 30 3.89 -8.20 12.05
N VAL A 31 3.86 -9.23 12.89
CA VAL A 31 4.12 -10.64 12.53
C VAL A 31 2.87 -11.48 12.73
N GLY A 32 2.83 -12.61 12.02
CA GLY A 32 1.85 -13.66 12.20
C GLY A 32 2.50 -14.88 12.85
N LEU A 33 1.90 -15.37 13.93
CA LEU A 33 2.25 -16.65 14.54
C LEU A 33 1.15 -17.67 14.23
N GLU A 34 1.49 -18.76 13.54
CA GLU A 34 0.55 -19.86 13.35
C GLU A 34 0.50 -20.69 14.64
N ILE A 35 -0.67 -20.74 15.28
CA ILE A 35 -0.84 -21.44 16.55
C ILE A 35 -1.29 -22.88 16.25
N THR A 36 -0.39 -23.85 16.44
CA THR A 36 -0.70 -25.28 16.22
C THR A 36 -1.09 -26.00 17.51
N ASN A 37 -0.80 -25.43 18.67
CA ASN A 37 -1.15 -25.98 19.97
C ASN A 37 -2.64 -25.78 20.32
N GLU A 38 -3.40 -26.87 20.51
CA GLU A 38 -4.84 -26.83 20.79
C GLU A 38 -5.24 -26.05 22.06
N LYS A 39 -4.41 -26.09 23.11
CA LYS A 39 -4.69 -25.38 24.36
C LYS A 39 -4.54 -23.87 24.18
N LEU A 40 -3.49 -23.45 23.47
CA LEU A 40 -3.32 -22.05 23.09
C LEU A 40 -4.43 -21.60 22.14
N LEU A 41 -4.80 -22.40 21.14
CA LEU A 41 -5.92 -22.09 20.24
C LEU A 41 -7.21 -21.78 21.00
N LYS A 42 -7.56 -22.60 21.99
CA LYS A 42 -8.75 -22.37 22.84
C LYS A 42 -8.65 -21.08 23.66
N THR A 43 -7.47 -20.81 24.21
CA THR A 43 -7.22 -19.64 25.07
C THR A 43 -7.19 -18.34 24.29
N LEU A 44 -6.58 -18.36 23.10
CA LEU A 44 -6.34 -17.21 22.24
C LEU A 44 -7.43 -17.00 21.20
N LYS A 45 -8.41 -17.90 21.08
CA LYS A 45 -9.50 -17.85 20.08
C LYS A 45 -10.07 -16.44 19.81
N PRO A 46 -10.32 -15.57 20.82
CA PRO A 46 -10.85 -14.22 20.57
C PRO A 46 -9.87 -13.25 19.88
N ARG A 47 -8.58 -13.61 19.81
CA ARG A 47 -7.49 -12.80 19.25
C ARG A 47 -6.92 -13.40 17.96
N LEU A 48 -7.38 -14.57 17.54
CA LEU A 48 -6.94 -15.22 16.31
C LEU A 48 -7.75 -14.69 15.14
N VAL A 49 -7.10 -14.54 14.01
CA VAL A 49 -7.72 -14.19 12.74
C VAL A 49 -7.52 -15.32 11.74
N GLU A 50 -8.46 -15.50 10.83
CA GLU A 50 -8.32 -16.46 9.73
C GLU A 50 -7.63 -15.79 8.54
N ARG A 51 -6.53 -16.37 8.07
CA ARG A 51 -5.82 -15.90 6.87
C ARG A 51 -5.21 -17.09 6.13
N GLY A 52 -5.49 -17.21 4.84
CA GLY A 52 -5.04 -18.36 4.03
C GLY A 52 -5.55 -19.72 4.55
N GLY A 53 -6.76 -19.75 5.14
CA GLY A 53 -7.36 -20.94 5.76
C GLY A 53 -6.70 -21.38 7.08
N LYS A 54 -5.84 -20.55 7.67
CA LYS A 54 -5.17 -20.81 8.95
C LYS A 54 -5.59 -19.78 9.99
N LEU A 55 -5.63 -20.21 11.26
CA LEU A 55 -5.79 -19.30 12.40
C LEU A 55 -4.43 -18.77 12.84
N ILE A 56 -4.26 -17.45 12.72
CA ILE A 56 -3.01 -16.75 12.95
C ILE A 56 -3.21 -15.73 14.07
N LEU A 57 -2.25 -15.65 14.98
CA LEU A 57 -2.15 -14.56 15.94
C LEU A 57 -1.34 -13.43 15.29
N LEU A 58 -1.96 -12.28 15.08
CA LEU A 58 -1.29 -11.09 14.55
C LEU A 58 -0.90 -10.14 15.68
N GLY A 59 0.34 -9.66 15.67
CA GLY A 59 0.78 -8.70 16.67
C GLY A 59 2.13 -8.06 16.36
N GLN A 60 2.39 -6.93 17.01
CA GLN A 60 3.65 -6.20 16.90
C GLN A 60 4.73 -6.80 17.79
N VAL A 61 5.91 -7.06 17.24
CA VAL A 61 7.03 -7.64 17.99
C VAL A 61 7.52 -6.64 19.03
N LEU A 62 7.46 -7.01 20.31
CA LEU A 62 8.08 -6.28 21.40
C LEU A 62 9.43 -6.91 21.79
N SER A 63 9.56 -8.23 21.71
CA SER A 63 10.83 -8.94 21.90
C SER A 63 10.82 -10.37 21.33
N GLY A 64 12.00 -10.98 21.23
CA GLY A 64 12.18 -12.38 20.84
C GLY A 64 12.32 -12.65 19.33
N LEU A 65 12.09 -11.64 18.48
CA LEU A 65 12.34 -11.69 17.05
C LEU A 65 13.14 -10.47 16.59
N GLU A 66 14.03 -10.69 15.64
CA GLU A 66 14.79 -9.67 14.90
C GLU A 66 14.22 -9.56 13.50
N VAL A 67 14.11 -8.34 12.98
CA VAL A 67 13.61 -8.13 11.61
C VAL A 67 14.58 -7.25 10.87
N ASP A 68 15.04 -7.74 9.72
CA ASP A 68 15.96 -7.06 8.82
C ASP A 68 15.18 -6.55 7.60
N LEU A 69 14.84 -5.26 7.64
CA LEU A 69 14.16 -4.55 6.56
C LEU A 69 15.11 -4.14 5.41
N THR A 70 16.44 -4.32 5.58
CA THR A 70 17.43 -4.00 4.53
C THR A 70 17.54 -5.11 3.48
N LYS A 71 17.04 -6.31 3.81
CA LYS A 71 16.90 -7.41 2.86
C LYS A 71 15.69 -7.17 1.96
N ASN A 72 15.80 -7.62 0.72
CA ASN A 72 14.69 -7.68 -0.23
C ASN A 72 14.53 -9.14 -0.71
N PRO A 73 13.50 -9.87 -0.23
CA PRO A 73 12.45 -9.43 0.69
C PRO A 73 12.96 -9.22 2.14
N PRO A 74 12.25 -8.44 2.96
CA PRO A 74 12.56 -8.31 4.38
C PRO A 74 12.61 -9.67 5.09
N MET A 75 13.54 -9.84 6.02
CA MET A 75 13.77 -11.12 6.70
C MET A 75 13.44 -11.04 8.19
N ILE A 76 12.89 -12.12 8.74
CA ILE A 76 12.66 -12.27 10.17
C ILE A 76 13.49 -13.42 10.73
N THR A 77 14.25 -13.15 11.79
CA THR A 77 15.14 -14.10 12.45
C THR A 77 14.80 -14.23 13.93
N ARG A 78 15.05 -15.43 14.47
CA ARG A 78 14.93 -15.70 15.91
C ARG A 78 16.32 -15.97 16.47
N PRO A 79 16.78 -15.21 17.48
CA PRO A 79 18.02 -15.52 18.17
C PRO A 79 17.95 -16.90 18.85
N ALA A 80 19.07 -17.65 18.84
CA ALA A 80 19.10 -19.04 19.29
C ALA A 80 18.70 -19.22 20.77
N ASN A 81 18.95 -18.22 21.61
CA ASN A 81 18.71 -18.22 23.05
C ASN A 81 17.30 -17.73 23.45
N VAL A 82 16.42 -17.41 22.50
CA VAL A 82 15.07 -16.94 22.79
C VAL A 82 14.10 -18.12 22.98
N GLU A 83 13.49 -18.19 24.17
CA GLU A 83 12.48 -19.21 24.52
C GLU A 83 11.02 -18.75 24.33
N SER A 84 10.79 -17.44 24.22
CA SER A 84 9.46 -16.84 24.03
C SER A 84 9.49 -15.60 23.15
N ILE A 85 8.44 -15.40 22.37
CA ILE A 85 8.19 -14.18 21.59
C ILE A 85 7.18 -13.34 22.37
N VAL A 86 7.43 -12.05 22.52
CA VAL A 86 6.49 -11.12 23.15
C VAL A 86 5.91 -10.21 22.08
N LEU A 87 4.58 -10.20 21.99
CA LEU A 87 3.83 -9.41 21.03
C LEU A 87 2.92 -8.39 21.73
N LEU A 88 2.75 -7.23 21.13
CA LEU A 88 1.62 -6.34 21.30
C LEU A 88 0.48 -6.85 20.40
N VAL A 89 -0.58 -7.39 21.01
CA VAL A 89 -1.73 -7.98 20.33
C VAL A 89 -2.97 -7.13 20.62
N PRO A 90 -3.53 -6.43 19.62
CA PRO A 90 -4.78 -5.68 19.78
C PRO A 90 -6.00 -6.60 19.82
N ASP A 91 -7.15 -6.02 20.18
CA ASP A 91 -8.44 -6.67 20.03
C ASP A 91 -8.91 -6.52 18.57
N PRO A 92 -9.05 -7.62 17.80
CA PRO A 92 -9.39 -7.55 16.37
C PRO A 92 -10.78 -6.94 16.12
N ALA A 93 -11.62 -6.83 17.15
CA ALA A 93 -12.94 -6.22 17.07
C ALA A 93 -12.97 -4.72 17.43
N LYS A 94 -11.88 -4.15 17.97
CA LYS A 94 -11.86 -2.80 18.55
C LYS A 94 -10.63 -1.97 18.12
N PRO A 95 -10.56 -1.60 16.83
CA PRO A 95 -9.43 -0.83 16.26
C PRO A 95 -9.25 0.56 16.89
N GLU A 96 -10.25 1.12 17.55
CA GLU A 96 -10.18 2.43 18.22
C GLU A 96 -9.36 2.43 19.52
N LEU A 97 -9.12 1.25 20.12
CA LEU A 97 -8.48 1.15 21.43
C LEU A 97 -7.05 1.70 21.39
N GLU A 98 -6.78 2.72 22.20
CA GLU A 98 -5.43 3.22 22.41
C GLU A 98 -4.57 2.12 23.03
N LEU A 99 -3.62 1.59 22.25
CA LEU A 99 -2.73 0.51 22.67
C LEU A 99 -1.52 1.06 23.40
N THR A 100 -1.09 2.25 23.00
CA THR A 100 0.13 2.89 23.49
C THR A 100 -0.13 4.35 23.83
N ARG A 101 0.62 4.88 24.81
CA ARG A 101 0.61 6.29 25.17
C ARG A 101 2.04 6.82 25.19
N THR A 102 2.23 7.97 24.57
CA THR A 102 3.48 8.73 24.63
C THR A 102 3.60 9.44 25.97
N ASN A 103 4.67 9.16 26.70
CA ASN A 103 4.96 9.83 27.96
C ASN A 103 5.57 11.23 27.73
N LYS A 104 5.82 11.99 28.80
CA LYS A 104 6.39 13.35 28.70
C LYS A 104 7.78 13.41 28.06
N LYS A 105 8.48 12.28 27.97
CA LYS A 105 9.81 12.15 27.34
C LYS A 105 9.72 11.78 25.86
N GLY A 106 8.51 11.60 25.32
CA GLY A 106 8.31 11.15 23.95
C GLY A 106 8.37 9.62 23.78
N GLU A 107 8.43 8.84 24.86
CA GLU A 107 8.50 7.38 24.80
C GLU A 107 7.09 6.78 24.76
N ARG A 108 6.82 5.85 23.84
CA ARG A 108 5.57 5.11 23.79
C ARG A 108 5.59 3.93 24.76
N THR A 109 4.55 3.85 25.59
CA THR A 109 4.37 2.78 26.59
C THR A 109 2.98 2.17 26.45
N LEU A 110 2.83 0.89 26.78
CA LEU A 110 1.53 0.23 26.71
C LEU A 110 0.51 0.90 27.65
N THR A 111 -0.69 1.19 27.15
CA THR A 111 -1.79 1.68 27.99
C THR A 111 -2.31 0.60 28.94
N ASN A 112 -2.22 -0.67 28.52
CA ASN A 112 -2.68 -1.80 29.31
C ASN A 112 -1.82 -3.06 29.02
N LYS A 113 -1.33 -3.69 30.09
CA LYS A 113 -0.53 -4.93 30.01
C LYS A 113 -1.28 -6.09 29.35
N LYS A 114 -2.62 -6.09 29.29
CA LYS A 114 -3.42 -7.15 28.64
C LYS A 114 -3.13 -7.29 27.13
N PHE A 115 -2.62 -6.23 26.51
CA PHE A 115 -2.26 -6.25 25.09
C PHE A 115 -0.90 -6.90 24.86
N GLU A 116 -0.06 -7.01 25.89
CA GLU A 116 1.18 -7.78 25.83
C GLU A 116 0.87 -9.27 25.96
N LEU A 117 1.40 -10.08 25.04
CA LEU A 117 1.26 -11.53 25.06
C LEU A 117 2.61 -12.18 24.80
N ALA A 118 3.09 -12.96 25.77
CA ALA A 118 4.24 -13.83 25.59
C ALA A 118 3.78 -15.22 25.12
N VAL A 119 4.39 -15.73 24.05
CA VAL A 119 4.12 -17.05 23.49
C VAL A 119 5.42 -17.85 23.48
N SER A 120 5.41 -19.07 24.04
CA SER A 120 6.62 -19.90 24.06
C SER A 120 6.92 -20.46 22.67
N ILE A 121 8.20 -20.43 22.27
CA ILE A 121 8.67 -21.05 21.02
C ILE A 121 8.34 -22.54 20.96
N LYS A 122 8.35 -23.24 22.11
CA LYS A 122 7.98 -24.66 22.16
C LYS A 122 6.53 -24.91 21.74
N GLU A 123 5.65 -23.91 21.86
CA GLU A 123 4.23 -24.04 21.59
C GLU A 123 3.85 -23.67 20.14
N ILE A 124 4.70 -22.92 19.44
CA ILE A 124 4.47 -22.43 18.06
C ILE A 124 5.51 -22.92 17.05
N GLY A 125 6.63 -23.50 17.49
CA GLY A 125 7.72 -23.93 16.63
C GLY A 125 8.35 -22.79 15.82
N ALA A 126 8.65 -23.05 14.55
CA ALA A 126 9.19 -22.08 13.60
C ALA A 126 8.10 -21.45 12.69
N HIS A 127 6.84 -21.49 13.13
CA HIS A 127 5.71 -21.02 12.32
C HIS A 127 5.40 -19.54 12.59
N TYR A 128 6.34 -18.68 12.23
CA TYR A 128 6.18 -17.23 12.27
C TYR A 128 6.63 -16.61 10.95
N HIS A 129 5.94 -15.56 10.53
CA HIS A 129 6.26 -14.83 9.31
C HIS A 129 5.95 -13.35 9.47
N LEU A 130 6.64 -12.54 8.68
CA LEU A 130 6.37 -11.11 8.62
C LEU A 130 5.09 -10.89 7.82
N VAL A 131 4.18 -10.07 8.36
CA VAL A 131 2.87 -9.82 7.74
C VAL A 131 2.79 -8.40 7.22
N PHE A 132 3.06 -7.42 8.08
CA PHE A 132 3.15 -6.03 7.68
C PHE A 132 4.54 -5.49 8.06
N PRO A 133 5.52 -5.55 7.14
CA PRO A 133 6.90 -5.14 7.42
C PRO A 133 7.00 -3.69 7.90
N TYR A 134 6.12 -2.81 7.42
CA TYR A 134 6.23 -1.38 7.66
C TYR A 134 4.99 -0.78 8.34
N GLN A 135 4.16 -1.56 9.03
CA GLN A 135 2.98 -1.07 9.78
C GLN A 135 3.00 -1.45 11.25
N SER A 136 2.65 -0.51 12.14
CA SER A 136 2.37 -0.76 13.57
C SER A 136 0.90 -1.00 13.85
N CYS A 137 0.63 -1.63 14.99
CA CYS A 137 -0.72 -1.66 15.55
C CYS A 137 -1.26 -0.23 15.81
N GLU A 138 -0.40 0.68 16.28
CA GLU A 138 -0.75 2.10 16.47
C GLU A 138 -1.00 2.81 15.14
N GLY A 139 -0.14 2.61 14.13
CA GLY A 139 -0.34 3.15 12.79
C GLY A 139 -1.67 2.72 12.15
N LEU A 140 -2.02 1.44 12.27
CA LEU A 140 -3.31 0.94 11.79
C LEU A 140 -4.49 1.52 12.58
N ARG A 141 -4.35 1.73 13.89
CA ARG A 141 -5.36 2.43 14.69
C ARG A 141 -5.56 3.87 14.22
N GLU A 142 -4.49 4.63 14.06
CA GLU A 142 -4.56 6.03 13.61
C GLU A 142 -5.25 6.13 12.24
N GLU A 143 -4.92 5.22 11.33
CA GLU A 143 -5.54 5.13 10.01
C GLU A 143 -7.04 4.76 10.09
N TYR A 144 -7.43 3.83 10.96
CA TYR A 144 -8.84 3.54 11.23
C TYR A 144 -9.58 4.78 11.74
N LEU A 145 -9.01 5.52 12.70
CA LEU A 145 -9.62 6.72 13.26
C LEU A 145 -9.78 7.81 12.19
N ARG A 146 -8.79 7.99 11.31
CA ARG A 146 -8.86 8.91 10.16
C ARG A 146 -10.01 8.54 9.22
N LYS A 147 -10.09 7.28 8.79
CA LYS A 147 -11.16 6.79 7.90
C LYS A 147 -12.54 6.92 8.55
N LYS A 148 -12.64 6.63 9.85
CA LYS A 148 -13.88 6.81 10.63
C LYS A 148 -14.31 8.27 10.70
N ALA A 149 -13.37 9.21 10.88
CA ALA A 149 -13.67 10.64 10.87
C ALA A 149 -14.23 11.08 9.51
N ASN A 150 -13.62 10.66 8.40
CA ASN A 150 -14.15 10.92 7.05
C ASN A 150 -15.57 10.36 6.86
N LEU A 151 -15.86 9.15 7.36
CA LEU A 151 -17.22 8.60 7.32
C LEU A 151 -18.24 9.44 8.10
N LEU A 152 -17.85 10.00 9.25
CA LEU A 152 -18.72 10.88 10.04
C LEU A 152 -18.98 12.20 9.30
N GLU A 153 -17.97 12.76 8.61
CA GLU A 153 -18.14 13.95 7.78
C GLU A 153 -19.09 13.67 6.60
N LEU A 154 -18.92 12.55 5.90
CA LEU A 154 -19.81 12.13 4.82
C LEU A 154 -21.25 11.86 5.30
N GLU A 155 -21.41 11.28 6.49
CA GLU A 155 -22.73 11.09 7.11
C GLU A 155 -23.38 12.44 7.46
N ALA A 156 -22.60 13.40 7.95
CA ALA A 156 -23.09 14.76 8.21
C ALA A 156 -23.49 15.49 6.92
N GLU A 157 -22.68 15.39 5.86
CA GLU A 157 -23.01 15.91 4.52
C GLU A 157 -24.33 15.30 4.01
N LEU A 158 -24.47 13.97 4.11
CA LEU A 158 -25.67 13.26 3.68
C LEU A 158 -26.92 13.70 4.46
N ASN A 159 -26.81 13.81 5.79
CA ASN A 159 -27.92 14.22 6.65
C ASN A 159 -28.34 15.68 6.46
N ALA A 160 -27.47 16.52 5.88
CA ALA A 160 -27.81 17.89 5.52
C ALA A 160 -28.66 17.99 4.23
N ILE A 161 -28.71 16.92 3.43
CA ILE A 161 -29.48 16.86 2.19
C ILE A 161 -30.84 16.21 2.48
N ALA A 162 -31.92 16.78 1.96
CA ALA A 162 -33.25 16.21 2.12
C ALA A 162 -33.34 14.81 1.50
N LEU A 163 -33.89 13.85 2.24
CA LEU A 163 -34.09 12.48 1.77
C LEU A 163 -34.94 12.49 0.48
N GLY A 164 -34.45 11.80 -0.55
CA GLY A 164 -35.10 11.72 -1.87
C GLY A 164 -34.80 12.89 -2.81
N ALA A 165 -34.04 13.91 -2.37
CA ALA A 165 -33.54 14.94 -3.29
C ALA A 165 -32.55 14.33 -4.31
N PRO A 166 -32.46 14.85 -5.54
CA PRO A 166 -31.52 14.35 -6.55
C PRO A 166 -30.07 14.28 -6.05
N GLU A 167 -29.64 15.25 -5.24
CA GLU A 167 -28.30 15.35 -4.66
C GLU A 167 -28.07 14.34 -3.51
N TRP A 168 -29.14 13.81 -2.93
CA TRP A 168 -29.07 12.84 -1.84
C TRP A 168 -28.51 11.50 -2.33
N PHE A 169 -28.94 11.04 -3.51
CA PHE A 169 -28.50 9.76 -4.09
C PHE A 169 -26.98 9.65 -4.31
N PRO A 170 -26.29 10.62 -4.95
CA PRO A 170 -24.84 10.56 -5.10
C PRO A 170 -24.11 10.70 -3.76
N ALA A 171 -24.62 11.50 -2.81
CA ALA A 171 -24.05 11.59 -1.47
C ALA A 171 -24.18 10.27 -0.69
N HIS A 172 -25.35 9.63 -0.76
CA HIS A 172 -25.61 8.34 -0.12
C HIS A 172 -24.72 7.25 -0.70
N ARG A 173 -24.60 7.20 -2.04
CA ARG A 173 -23.69 6.27 -2.73
C ARG A 173 -22.26 6.45 -2.26
N ARG A 174 -21.76 7.69 -2.22
CA ARG A 174 -20.40 7.99 -1.75
C ARG A 174 -20.19 7.52 -0.31
N TYR A 175 -21.15 7.77 0.58
CA TYR A 175 -21.08 7.28 1.96
C TYR A 175 -20.99 5.75 2.01
N LEU A 176 -21.89 5.04 1.32
CA LEU A 176 -21.90 3.57 1.31
C LEU A 176 -20.59 2.99 0.76
N THR A 177 -20.09 3.51 -0.37
CA THR A 177 -18.83 3.04 -0.96
C THR A 177 -17.64 3.26 0.00
N GLN A 178 -17.63 4.34 0.78
CA GLN A 178 -16.60 4.58 1.77
C GLN A 178 -16.72 3.64 2.98
N VAL A 179 -17.94 3.26 3.38
CA VAL A 179 -18.14 2.23 4.41
C VAL A 179 -17.64 0.87 3.93
N GLU A 180 -18.00 0.47 2.70
CA GLU A 180 -17.50 -0.76 2.07
C GLU A 180 -15.97 -0.77 1.91
N GLY A 181 -15.39 0.39 1.56
CA GLY A 181 -13.95 0.60 1.52
C GLY A 181 -13.30 0.39 2.89
N LEU A 182 -13.89 0.92 3.97
CA LEU A 182 -13.40 0.68 5.34
C LEU A 182 -13.53 -0.78 5.75
N ILE A 183 -14.63 -1.46 5.41
CA ILE A 183 -14.79 -2.91 5.65
C ILE A 183 -13.65 -3.65 4.97
N GLY A 184 -13.40 -3.37 3.69
CA GLY A 184 -12.33 -4.02 2.94
C GLY A 184 -10.94 -3.74 3.48
N TRP A 185 -10.67 -2.50 3.90
CA TRP A 185 -9.43 -2.15 4.56
C TRP A 185 -9.26 -2.93 5.88
N LEU A 186 -10.32 -3.06 6.68
CA LEU A 186 -10.29 -3.82 7.94
C LEU A 186 -10.04 -5.33 7.70
N GLU A 187 -10.66 -5.92 6.67
CA GLU A 187 -10.44 -7.31 6.24
C GLU A 187 -8.96 -7.58 5.91
N ASN A 188 -8.27 -6.59 5.34
CA ASN A 188 -6.88 -6.68 4.91
C ASN A 188 -5.86 -6.34 6.01
N THR A 189 -6.29 -6.10 7.25
CA THR A 189 -5.43 -5.70 8.37
C THR A 189 -5.48 -6.69 9.53
N ILE A 190 -5.15 -6.25 10.74
CA ILE A 190 -5.27 -7.03 11.98
C ILE A 190 -6.68 -6.97 12.59
N TYR A 191 -7.65 -6.35 11.91
CA TYR A 191 -9.00 -6.07 12.42
C TYR A 191 -10.17 -6.69 11.61
N PRO A 192 -10.10 -7.95 11.12
CA PRO A 192 -11.17 -8.53 10.31
C PRO A 192 -12.49 -8.72 11.10
N GLU A 193 -12.43 -8.91 12.43
CA GLU A 193 -13.66 -9.00 13.24
C GLU A 193 -14.40 -7.65 13.32
N ALA A 194 -13.67 -6.53 13.38
CA ALA A 194 -14.28 -5.21 13.27
C ALA A 194 -14.95 -5.00 11.90
N ALA A 195 -14.37 -5.54 10.82
CA ALA A 195 -14.99 -5.55 9.50
C ALA A 195 -16.34 -6.26 9.52
N ARG A 196 -16.40 -7.47 10.10
CA ARG A 196 -17.63 -8.28 10.23
C ARG A 196 -18.72 -7.57 11.03
N LEU A 197 -18.34 -6.88 12.11
CA LEU A 197 -19.27 -6.08 12.92
C LEU A 197 -19.82 -4.90 12.11
N LEU A 198 -18.96 -4.20 11.38
CA LEU A 198 -19.35 -3.07 10.53
C LEU A 198 -20.23 -3.51 9.36
N GLU A 199 -19.93 -4.64 8.72
CA GLU A 199 -20.74 -5.24 7.66
C GLU A 199 -22.16 -5.58 8.16
N LYS A 200 -22.26 -6.16 9.35
CA LYS A 200 -23.57 -6.45 9.98
C LYS A 200 -24.37 -5.17 10.22
N ASP A 201 -23.73 -4.09 10.62
CA ASP A 201 -24.40 -2.81 10.85
C ASP A 201 -24.75 -2.10 9.53
N LEU A 202 -23.91 -2.20 8.51
CA LEU A 202 -24.20 -1.75 7.14
C LEU A 202 -25.43 -2.48 6.59
N LYS A 203 -25.50 -3.80 6.73
CA LYS A 203 -26.65 -4.61 6.28
C LYS A 203 -27.96 -4.15 6.92
N LYS A 204 -27.98 -3.90 8.23
CA LYS A 204 -29.17 -3.36 8.93
C LYS A 204 -29.56 -1.97 8.40
N ARG A 205 -28.58 -1.11 8.11
CA ARG A 205 -28.82 0.23 7.54
C ARG A 205 -29.40 0.11 6.12
N LEU A 206 -28.85 -0.76 5.30
CA LEU A 206 -29.33 -1.03 3.94
C LEU A 206 -30.74 -1.62 3.95
N GLU A 207 -31.06 -2.59 4.80
CA GLU A 207 -32.42 -3.15 4.93
C GLU A 207 -33.45 -2.07 5.29
N LYS A 208 -33.07 -1.06 6.06
CA LYS A 208 -33.92 0.09 6.40
C LYS A 208 -34.04 1.11 5.25
N ALA A 209 -33.02 1.20 4.40
CA ALA A 209 -32.95 2.11 3.25
C ALA A 209 -33.39 1.45 1.91
N ALA A 210 -33.70 0.15 1.90
CA ALA A 210 -33.88 -0.71 0.71
C ALA A 210 -35.15 -0.45 -0.12
N LYS A 211 -35.45 0.82 -0.40
CA LYS A 211 -36.26 1.21 -1.56
C LYS A 211 -35.45 1.83 -2.70
N GLU A 212 -34.14 2.10 -2.57
CA GLU A 212 -33.42 2.94 -3.56
C GLU A 212 -32.01 2.43 -3.94
N SER A 213 -31.62 2.68 -5.19
CA SER A 213 -30.77 1.85 -6.09
C SER A 213 -29.24 1.89 -5.89
N SER A 214 -28.71 2.38 -4.78
CA SER A 214 -27.31 2.84 -4.73
C SER A 214 -26.21 1.81 -4.40
N THR A 215 -26.52 0.56 -4.03
CA THR A 215 -25.52 -0.52 -3.79
C THR A 215 -25.17 -1.31 -5.07
N GLN A 216 -25.67 -0.89 -6.24
CA GLN A 216 -25.66 -1.73 -7.43
C GLN A 216 -24.32 -1.84 -8.17
N ARG A 217 -23.44 -0.83 -8.21
CA ARG A 217 -22.24 -0.90 -9.08
C ARG A 217 -21.21 -1.92 -8.58
N PHE A 218 -20.75 -1.79 -7.34
CA PHE A 218 -19.80 -2.74 -6.75
C PHE A 218 -20.38 -4.16 -6.70
N GLU A 219 -21.58 -4.34 -6.13
CA GLU A 219 -22.21 -5.67 -6.06
C GLU A 219 -22.47 -6.26 -7.45
N SER A 220 -22.83 -5.44 -8.44
CA SER A 220 -22.98 -5.91 -9.82
C SER A 220 -21.64 -6.32 -10.43
N ALA A 221 -20.56 -5.57 -10.22
CA ALA A 221 -19.23 -5.94 -10.70
C ALA A 221 -18.64 -7.17 -9.98
N LYS A 222 -18.83 -7.28 -8.66
CA LYS A 222 -18.49 -8.46 -7.88
C LYS A 222 -19.28 -9.70 -8.32
N SER A 223 -20.58 -9.53 -8.61
CA SER A 223 -21.44 -10.63 -9.08
C SER A 223 -21.07 -11.16 -10.47
N THR A 224 -20.22 -10.44 -11.23
CA THR A 224 -19.72 -10.94 -12.51
C THR A 224 -18.50 -11.84 -12.37
N LEU A 225 -17.98 -12.06 -11.14
CA LEU A 225 -16.89 -13.00 -10.92
C LEU A 225 -17.25 -14.39 -11.45
N LYS A 226 -16.44 -14.91 -12.36
CA LYS A 226 -16.62 -16.22 -12.99
C LYS A 226 -15.29 -16.79 -13.47
N GLU A 227 -15.28 -18.09 -13.74
CA GLU A 227 -14.17 -18.74 -14.42
C GLU A 227 -14.00 -18.17 -15.83
N SER A 228 -12.78 -17.78 -16.17
CA SER A 228 -12.41 -17.32 -17.51
C SER A 228 -11.70 -18.45 -18.24
N PRO A 229 -12.19 -18.86 -19.43
CA PRO A 229 -11.59 -19.97 -20.15
C PRO A 229 -10.16 -19.64 -20.57
N VAL A 230 -9.24 -20.57 -20.32
CA VAL A 230 -7.85 -20.44 -20.75
C VAL A 230 -7.80 -20.43 -22.29
N PRO A 231 -7.20 -19.41 -22.93
CA PRO A 231 -7.12 -19.36 -24.38
C PRO A 231 -6.37 -20.56 -24.97
N GLU A 232 -6.87 -21.17 -26.05
CA GLU A 232 -6.20 -22.32 -26.70
C GLU A 232 -4.74 -22.02 -27.09
N LYS A 233 -4.45 -20.76 -27.47
CA LYS A 233 -3.09 -20.30 -27.78
C LYS A 233 -2.18 -20.28 -26.56
N LEU A 234 -2.73 -19.99 -25.38
CA LEU A 234 -1.98 -20.03 -24.12
C LEU A 234 -1.65 -21.47 -23.75
N ASP A 235 -2.61 -22.38 -23.88
CA ASP A 235 -2.40 -23.82 -23.67
C ASP A 235 -1.38 -24.41 -24.66
N ALA A 236 -1.43 -23.99 -25.93
CA ALA A 236 -0.47 -24.40 -26.94
C ALA A 236 0.94 -23.86 -26.63
N ALA A 237 1.05 -22.59 -26.21
CA ALA A 237 2.32 -22.00 -25.78
C ALA A 237 2.89 -22.74 -24.56
N ALA A 238 2.06 -23.04 -23.56
CA ALA A 238 2.48 -23.81 -22.39
C ALA A 238 3.07 -25.18 -22.75
N LYS A 239 2.41 -25.92 -23.65
CA LYS A 239 2.93 -27.22 -24.14
C LYS A 239 4.26 -27.08 -24.89
N SER A 240 4.43 -26.01 -25.66
CA SER A 240 5.65 -25.71 -26.42
C SER A 240 6.82 -25.27 -25.54
N PHE A 241 6.52 -24.61 -24.40
CA PHE A 241 7.54 -23.96 -23.59
C PHE A 241 8.21 -24.88 -22.55
N GLY A 242 7.66 -26.06 -22.31
CA GLY A 242 8.11 -27.05 -21.30
C GLY A 242 7.06 -27.26 -20.20
N ALA A 243 7.27 -28.20 -19.26
CA ALA A 243 6.40 -28.34 -18.07
C ALA A 243 6.94 -27.44 -16.93
N PRO A 244 6.14 -26.66 -16.13
CA PRO A 244 4.67 -26.59 -15.97
C PRO A 244 4.10 -25.12 -15.91
N PRO A 245 2.79 -24.85 -15.58
CA PRO A 245 1.65 -25.75 -15.33
C PRO A 245 0.44 -25.49 -16.25
N SER A 246 -0.62 -26.29 -16.07
CA SER A 246 -1.97 -25.88 -16.51
C SER A 246 -2.30 -24.51 -15.92
N PHE A 247 -2.88 -23.64 -16.74
CA PHE A 247 -3.39 -22.36 -16.27
C PHE A 247 -4.84 -22.52 -15.85
N PHE A 248 -5.31 -21.60 -15.02
CA PHE A 248 -6.72 -21.32 -14.85
C PHE A 248 -6.94 -19.81 -14.97
N GLY A 249 -8.16 -19.42 -15.32
CA GLY A 249 -8.54 -18.02 -15.44
C GLY A 249 -9.71 -17.68 -14.54
N ALA A 250 -9.73 -16.46 -14.02
CA ALA A 250 -10.89 -15.85 -13.40
C ALA A 250 -11.05 -14.42 -13.92
N GLU A 251 -12.29 -13.96 -14.07
CA GLU A 251 -12.57 -12.58 -14.49
C GLU A 251 -13.74 -11.99 -13.73
N THR A 252 -13.66 -10.69 -13.51
CA THR A 252 -14.72 -9.80 -13.06
C THR A 252 -15.08 -8.85 -14.20
N ARG A 253 -15.82 -7.77 -13.92
CA ARG A 253 -16.21 -6.80 -14.95
C ARG A 253 -15.01 -6.10 -15.54
N HIS A 254 -14.09 -5.65 -14.68
CA HIS A 254 -12.98 -4.79 -15.06
C HIS A 254 -11.65 -5.52 -15.18
N LEU A 255 -11.53 -6.68 -14.50
CA LEU A 255 -10.26 -7.36 -14.27
C LEU A 255 -10.31 -8.82 -14.71
N ARG A 256 -9.19 -9.33 -15.21
CA ARG A 256 -8.98 -10.75 -15.49
C ARG A 256 -7.64 -11.20 -14.97
N ALA A 257 -7.54 -12.41 -14.46
CA ALA A 257 -6.28 -13.03 -14.10
C ALA A 257 -6.16 -14.41 -14.74
N PHE A 258 -5.01 -14.68 -15.35
CA PHE A 258 -4.57 -16.04 -15.69
C PHE A 258 -3.42 -16.42 -14.77
N ALA A 259 -3.61 -17.51 -14.04
CA ALA A 259 -2.69 -17.95 -13.01
C ALA A 259 -2.26 -19.39 -13.26
N HIS A 260 -1.00 -19.63 -12.94
CA HIS A 260 -0.41 -20.96 -12.98
C HIS A 260 -0.99 -21.81 -11.82
N ALA A 261 -1.19 -23.12 -12.01
CA ALA A 261 -1.87 -23.99 -11.02
C ALA A 261 -1.22 -24.13 -9.63
N GLY A 262 -0.06 -23.50 -9.40
CA GLY A 262 0.57 -23.44 -8.07
C GLY A 262 -0.05 -22.37 -7.16
N ILE A 263 -0.90 -21.50 -7.70
CA ILE A 263 -1.60 -20.45 -6.96
C ILE A 263 -3.02 -20.92 -6.65
N SER A 264 -3.51 -20.62 -5.45
CA SER A 264 -4.87 -21.02 -5.06
C SER A 264 -5.92 -20.23 -5.84
N LYS A 265 -7.00 -20.89 -6.28
CA LYS A 265 -8.12 -20.19 -6.96
C LYS A 265 -8.72 -19.09 -6.10
N SER A 266 -8.88 -19.35 -4.80
CA SER A 266 -9.42 -18.39 -3.83
C SER A 266 -8.58 -17.13 -3.71
N GLU A 267 -7.25 -17.23 -3.80
CA GLU A 267 -6.37 -16.05 -3.76
C GLU A 267 -6.56 -15.16 -4.98
N ILE A 268 -6.72 -15.77 -6.17
CA ILE A 268 -7.01 -15.03 -7.40
C ILE A 268 -8.39 -14.37 -7.33
N GLU A 269 -9.42 -15.13 -6.92
CA GLU A 269 -10.78 -14.62 -6.78
C GLU A 269 -10.86 -13.46 -5.77
N ASN A 270 -10.23 -13.61 -4.61
CA ASN A 270 -10.16 -12.55 -3.60
C ASN A 270 -9.43 -11.31 -4.13
N GLY A 271 -8.28 -11.49 -4.80
CA GLY A 271 -7.54 -10.37 -5.40
C GLY A 271 -8.35 -9.61 -6.45
N LEU A 272 -9.12 -10.31 -7.30
CA LEU A 272 -10.00 -9.67 -8.28
C LEU A 272 -11.17 -8.91 -7.61
N VAL A 273 -11.77 -9.48 -6.55
CA VAL A 273 -12.81 -8.80 -5.77
C VAL A 273 -12.26 -7.55 -5.07
N THR A 274 -11.06 -7.65 -4.48
CA THR A 274 -10.32 -6.50 -3.93
C THR A 274 -10.10 -5.45 -5.00
N GLY A 275 -9.74 -5.85 -6.23
CA GLY A 275 -9.59 -4.94 -7.35
C GLY A 275 -10.88 -4.22 -7.75
N GLU A 276 -12.02 -4.91 -7.81
CA GLU A 276 -13.33 -4.26 -8.06
C GLU A 276 -13.70 -3.24 -6.97
N ARG A 277 -13.35 -3.54 -5.70
CA ARG A 277 -13.53 -2.61 -4.58
C ARG A 277 -12.66 -1.36 -4.75
N ILE A 278 -11.43 -1.52 -5.22
CA ILE A 278 -10.52 -0.42 -5.52
C ILE A 278 -11.06 0.45 -6.67
N VAL A 279 -11.57 -0.15 -7.75
CA VAL A 279 -12.17 0.59 -8.86
C VAL A 279 -13.32 1.48 -8.39
N GLU A 280 -14.27 0.92 -7.63
CA GLU A 280 -15.41 1.69 -7.12
C GLU A 280 -15.01 2.69 -6.04
N GLY A 281 -14.05 2.34 -5.18
CA GLY A 281 -13.50 3.25 -4.18
C GLY A 281 -12.81 4.47 -4.81
N PHE A 282 -12.03 4.25 -5.86
CA PHE A 282 -11.39 5.31 -6.64
C PHE A 282 -12.43 6.21 -7.31
N ARG A 283 -13.47 5.63 -7.90
CA ARG A 283 -14.60 6.39 -8.46
C ARG A 283 -15.25 7.28 -7.40
N ALA A 284 -15.62 6.72 -6.26
CA ALA A 284 -16.28 7.46 -5.20
C ALA A 284 -15.41 8.57 -4.58
N ALA A 285 -14.09 8.35 -4.51
CA ALA A 285 -13.15 9.32 -3.95
C ALA A 285 -12.80 10.47 -4.92
N ILE A 286 -12.67 10.17 -6.22
CA ILE A 286 -12.03 11.08 -7.19
C ILE A 286 -12.94 11.44 -8.35
N ILE A 287 -13.63 10.46 -8.94
CA ILE A 287 -14.41 10.65 -10.17
C ILE A 287 -15.79 11.21 -9.85
N ASP A 288 -16.62 10.47 -9.13
CA ASP A 288 -18.02 10.82 -8.84
C ASP A 288 -18.18 12.23 -8.23
N PRO A 289 -17.31 12.70 -7.30
CA PRO A 289 -17.43 14.05 -6.74
C PRO A 289 -17.15 15.19 -7.75
N THR A 290 -16.53 14.87 -8.87
CA THR A 290 -16.06 15.86 -9.87
C THR A 290 -16.64 15.62 -11.27
N LEU A 291 -17.42 14.56 -11.46
CA LEU A 291 -18.02 14.22 -12.74
C LEU A 291 -19.21 15.15 -13.02
N GLY A 292 -19.10 15.95 -14.08
CA GLY A 292 -20.20 16.82 -14.52
C GLY A 292 -21.38 16.02 -15.10
N PRO A 293 -22.59 16.61 -15.20
CA PRO A 293 -23.78 15.92 -15.70
C PRO A 293 -23.63 15.32 -17.11
N ASP A 294 -22.82 15.95 -17.96
CA ASP A 294 -22.58 15.55 -19.35
C ASP A 294 -21.21 14.86 -19.54
N GLU A 295 -20.43 14.70 -18.47
CA GLU A 295 -19.14 14.03 -18.54
C GLU A 295 -19.31 12.50 -18.49
N VAL A 296 -18.61 11.81 -19.38
CA VAL A 296 -18.54 10.35 -19.35
C VAL A 296 -17.54 9.91 -18.29
N ASP A 297 -17.90 8.89 -17.51
CA ASP A 297 -16.96 8.23 -16.59
C ASP A 297 -15.71 7.78 -17.37
N PRO A 298 -14.51 8.28 -17.02
CA PRO A 298 -13.28 7.91 -17.72
C PRO A 298 -12.87 6.45 -17.48
N ILE A 299 -13.40 5.79 -16.46
CA ILE A 299 -13.16 4.37 -16.19
C ILE A 299 -14.22 3.55 -16.94
N PRO A 300 -13.82 2.68 -17.88
CA PRO A 300 -14.77 2.02 -18.76
C PRO A 300 -15.45 0.83 -18.08
N GLU A 301 -16.75 0.65 -18.31
CA GLU A 301 -17.55 -0.51 -17.82
C GLU A 301 -17.29 -1.78 -18.67
N LYS A 302 -16.03 -2.20 -18.76
CA LYS A 302 -15.57 -3.39 -19.48
C LYS A 302 -14.25 -3.88 -18.89
N LEU A 303 -13.82 -5.07 -19.32
CA LEU A 303 -12.48 -5.57 -19.02
C LEU A 303 -11.42 -4.60 -19.57
N PHE A 304 -10.58 -4.05 -18.68
CA PHE A 304 -9.50 -3.15 -19.06
C PHE A 304 -8.13 -3.57 -18.54
N GLN A 305 -8.05 -4.41 -17.50
CA GLN A 305 -6.78 -4.87 -16.93
C GLN A 305 -6.70 -6.39 -16.83
N GLU A 306 -5.59 -6.97 -17.28
CA GLU A 306 -5.27 -8.38 -17.19
C GLU A 306 -4.01 -8.60 -16.35
N TYR A 307 -4.05 -9.58 -15.44
CA TYR A 307 -2.92 -10.08 -14.70
C TYR A 307 -2.52 -11.46 -15.25
N PHE A 308 -1.24 -11.63 -15.57
CA PHE A 308 -0.68 -12.90 -16.00
C PHE A 308 0.40 -13.34 -15.03
N LEU A 309 0.10 -14.39 -14.25
CA LEU A 309 0.91 -14.84 -13.12
C LEU A 309 1.59 -16.17 -13.45
N LEU A 310 2.91 -16.12 -13.59
CA LEU A 310 3.77 -17.25 -13.91
C LEU A 310 4.51 -17.77 -12.69
N PRO A 311 5.00 -19.02 -12.72
CA PRO A 311 6.00 -19.47 -11.77
C PRO A 311 7.23 -18.53 -11.79
N ASN A 312 7.95 -18.44 -10.68
CA ASN A 312 9.19 -17.67 -10.61
C ASN A 312 10.33 -18.37 -11.39
N ASP A 313 10.26 -18.29 -12.72
CA ASP A 313 11.21 -18.87 -13.68
C ASP A 313 11.56 -17.82 -14.74
N VAL A 314 12.82 -17.37 -14.74
CA VAL A 314 13.29 -16.31 -15.64
C VAL A 314 13.23 -16.73 -17.11
N PRO A 315 13.84 -17.85 -17.55
CA PRO A 315 13.72 -18.32 -18.94
C PRO A 315 12.27 -18.41 -19.43
N LEU A 316 11.37 -18.99 -18.64
CA LEU A 316 9.97 -19.17 -19.01
C LEU A 316 9.25 -17.81 -19.13
N SER A 317 9.50 -16.90 -18.19
CA SER A 317 8.92 -15.54 -18.23
C SER A 317 9.27 -14.78 -19.51
N VAL A 318 10.53 -14.89 -19.97
CA VAL A 318 10.97 -14.24 -21.21
C VAL A 318 10.19 -14.78 -22.41
N ARG A 319 10.00 -16.10 -22.50
CA ARG A 319 9.28 -16.73 -23.62
C ARG A 319 7.81 -16.32 -23.66
N TYR A 320 7.11 -16.30 -22.52
CA TYR A 320 5.73 -15.84 -22.51
C TYR A 320 5.58 -14.36 -22.88
N PHE A 321 6.47 -13.50 -22.40
CA PHE A 321 6.37 -12.08 -22.70
C PHE A 321 6.72 -11.76 -24.16
N GLU A 322 7.81 -12.33 -24.68
CA GLU A 322 8.29 -12.06 -26.04
C GLU A 322 7.57 -12.91 -27.11
N GLU A 323 7.40 -14.22 -26.91
CA GLU A 323 6.82 -15.12 -27.91
C GLU A 323 5.29 -15.19 -27.85
N TYR A 324 4.69 -15.27 -26.65
CA TYR A 324 3.22 -15.36 -26.54
C TYR A 324 2.56 -13.97 -26.66
N TYR A 325 2.94 -13.00 -25.82
CA TYR A 325 2.36 -11.66 -25.87
C TYR A 325 2.93 -10.75 -26.98
N GLY A 326 4.02 -11.15 -27.64
CA GLY A 326 4.64 -10.36 -28.71
C GLY A 326 5.21 -9.02 -28.21
N LYS A 327 5.57 -8.93 -26.92
CA LYS A 327 6.10 -7.71 -26.31
C LYS A 327 7.63 -7.75 -26.28
N SER A 328 8.26 -6.62 -26.00
CA SER A 328 9.72 -6.51 -25.90
C SER A 328 10.11 -6.00 -24.52
N TYR A 329 11.16 -6.58 -23.95
CA TYR A 329 11.82 -6.03 -22.76
C TYR A 329 12.57 -4.71 -23.06
N GLY A 330 12.52 -4.20 -24.29
CA GLY A 330 13.16 -2.95 -24.68
C GLY A 330 14.57 -3.16 -25.23
N ASN A 331 15.34 -2.07 -25.27
CA ASN A 331 16.71 -2.09 -25.76
C ASN A 331 17.68 -2.77 -24.77
N ASP A 332 18.85 -3.18 -25.27
CA ASP A 332 19.85 -3.94 -24.50
C ASP A 332 20.26 -3.26 -23.18
N SER A 333 20.29 -1.93 -23.12
CA SER A 333 20.65 -1.19 -21.91
C SER A 333 19.63 -1.25 -20.78
N ASN A 334 18.37 -1.57 -21.06
CA ASN A 334 17.32 -1.74 -20.05
C ASN A 334 16.76 -3.17 -19.96
N ARG A 335 17.08 -4.02 -20.95
CA ARG A 335 16.55 -5.37 -21.05
C ARG A 335 16.84 -6.19 -19.79
N GLN A 336 18.10 -6.25 -19.36
CA GLN A 336 18.48 -7.05 -18.20
C GLN A 336 17.77 -6.57 -16.92
N ARG A 337 17.75 -5.25 -16.69
CA ARG A 337 17.05 -4.66 -15.54
C ARG A 337 15.57 -5.06 -15.48
N ARG A 338 14.88 -5.08 -16.63
CA ARG A 338 13.47 -5.47 -16.71
C ARG A 338 13.26 -6.98 -16.58
N ILE A 339 14.22 -7.78 -17.03
CA ILE A 339 14.24 -9.22 -16.79
C ILE A 339 14.48 -9.52 -15.32
N ASP A 340 15.31 -8.76 -14.63
CA ASP A 340 15.59 -8.96 -13.20
C ASP A 340 14.39 -8.54 -12.32
N ALA A 341 13.54 -7.63 -12.79
CA ALA A 341 12.29 -7.27 -12.12
C ALA A 341 11.30 -8.43 -12.07
N ALA A 342 10.60 -8.58 -10.95
CA ALA A 342 9.59 -9.63 -10.77
C ALA A 342 8.35 -9.44 -11.65
N GLY A 343 8.03 -8.18 -12.00
CA GLY A 343 6.86 -7.86 -12.82
C GLY A 343 7.11 -6.75 -13.82
N GLN A 344 6.26 -6.71 -14.84
CA GLN A 344 6.27 -5.70 -15.88
C GLN A 344 4.85 -5.38 -16.36
N GLY A 345 4.57 -4.09 -16.52
CA GLY A 345 3.36 -3.61 -17.18
C GLY A 345 3.57 -3.42 -18.70
N ALA A 346 2.52 -3.67 -19.48
CA ALA A 346 2.45 -3.33 -20.89
C ALA A 346 1.07 -2.77 -21.24
N ARG A 347 0.99 -1.91 -22.25
CA ARG A 347 -0.31 -1.43 -22.78
C ARG A 347 -0.72 -2.19 -24.05
N GLY A 348 -2.02 -2.27 -24.26
CA GLY A 348 -2.62 -2.76 -25.51
C GLY A 348 -2.14 -4.16 -25.86
N ALA A 349 -2.46 -5.15 -25.03
CA ALA A 349 -2.15 -6.56 -25.28
C ALA A 349 -3.45 -7.36 -25.29
N PHE A 350 -3.65 -8.21 -26.31
CA PHE A 350 -4.83 -9.09 -26.44
C PHE A 350 -6.19 -8.45 -26.09
N GLY A 351 -6.41 -7.20 -26.50
CA GLY A 351 -7.69 -6.52 -26.33
C GLY A 351 -7.96 -5.95 -24.94
N VAL A 352 -6.98 -6.00 -24.02
CA VAL A 352 -7.01 -5.23 -22.76
C VAL A 352 -6.13 -3.99 -22.85
N ASP A 353 -6.53 -2.95 -22.12
CA ASP A 353 -5.83 -1.67 -22.09
C ASP A 353 -4.50 -1.78 -21.32
N PHE A 354 -4.51 -2.55 -20.22
CA PHE A 354 -3.38 -2.77 -19.32
C PHE A 354 -3.12 -4.27 -19.12
N LEU A 355 -1.90 -4.71 -19.39
CA LEU A 355 -1.39 -6.05 -19.09
C LEU A 355 -0.37 -5.95 -17.97
N GLU A 356 -0.53 -6.78 -16.96
CA GLU A 356 0.34 -6.91 -15.80
C GLU A 356 0.93 -8.31 -15.78
N PHE A 357 2.22 -8.41 -16.12
CA PHE A 357 2.92 -9.68 -16.29
C PHE A 357 3.88 -9.91 -15.13
N TRP A 358 3.71 -11.00 -14.38
CA TRP A 358 4.42 -11.24 -13.12
C TRP A 358 5.00 -12.66 -13.03
N ARG A 359 6.27 -12.75 -12.63
CA ARG A 359 6.81 -13.93 -11.96
C ARG A 359 6.32 -13.89 -10.52
N PHE A 360 5.45 -14.84 -10.18
CA PHE A 360 4.65 -14.77 -8.99
C PHE A 360 5.27 -15.57 -7.84
N ASP A 361 5.68 -14.84 -6.81
CA ASP A 361 6.04 -15.34 -5.49
C ASP A 361 5.60 -14.38 -4.37
N GLN A 362 4.64 -13.49 -4.68
CA GLN A 362 4.32 -12.30 -3.89
C GLN A 362 2.82 -12.21 -3.59
N ASP A 363 2.46 -11.20 -2.80
CA ASP A 363 1.08 -10.87 -2.46
C ASP A 363 0.30 -10.33 -3.69
N PHE A 364 -0.67 -11.12 -4.18
CA PHE A 364 -1.49 -10.75 -5.34
C PHE A 364 -2.34 -9.50 -5.08
N GLU A 365 -2.87 -9.30 -3.88
CA GLU A 365 -3.69 -8.13 -3.57
C GLU A 365 -2.87 -6.84 -3.63
N GLY A 366 -1.62 -6.89 -3.16
CA GLY A 366 -0.65 -5.80 -3.32
C GLY A 366 -0.30 -5.49 -4.77
N ILE A 367 -0.14 -6.51 -5.62
CA ILE A 367 0.02 -6.32 -7.07
C ILE A 367 -1.21 -5.65 -7.67
N VAL A 368 -2.41 -6.14 -7.35
CA VAL A 368 -3.66 -5.59 -7.85
C VAL A 368 -3.80 -4.11 -7.46
N ALA A 369 -3.62 -3.78 -6.18
CA ALA A 369 -3.80 -2.42 -5.69
C ALA A 369 -2.81 -1.42 -6.29
N HIS A 370 -1.53 -1.77 -6.30
CA HIS A 370 -0.50 -0.89 -6.85
C HIS A 370 -0.71 -0.66 -8.36
N ARG A 371 -0.96 -1.73 -9.11
CA ARG A 371 -1.14 -1.64 -10.58
C ARG A 371 -2.47 -1.02 -10.99
N LEU A 372 -3.51 -1.12 -10.16
CA LEU A 372 -4.73 -0.34 -10.36
C LEU A 372 -4.50 1.15 -10.13
N GLY A 373 -3.66 1.55 -9.17
CA GLY A 373 -3.31 2.97 -9.01
C GLY A 373 -2.70 3.58 -10.28
N HIS A 374 -1.84 2.82 -10.98
CA HIS A 374 -1.31 3.17 -12.31
C HIS A 374 -2.41 3.23 -13.38
N ALA A 375 -3.21 2.16 -13.52
CA ALA A 375 -4.23 2.07 -14.56
C ALA A 375 -5.32 3.13 -14.40
N LEU A 376 -5.85 3.28 -13.19
CA LEU A 376 -6.94 4.21 -12.87
C LEU A 376 -6.49 5.66 -12.99
N SER A 377 -5.29 6.02 -12.52
CA SER A 377 -4.75 7.38 -12.72
C SER A 377 -4.55 7.70 -14.21
N SER A 378 -4.12 6.71 -15.00
CA SER A 378 -3.98 6.88 -16.45
C SER A 378 -5.31 7.11 -17.14
N LEU A 379 -6.32 6.31 -16.82
CA LEU A 379 -7.68 6.48 -17.36
C LEU A 379 -8.26 7.84 -16.92
N ALA A 380 -8.18 8.15 -15.62
CA ALA A 380 -8.81 9.32 -15.02
C ALA A 380 -8.19 10.65 -15.43
N PHE A 381 -6.87 10.73 -15.55
CA PHE A 381 -6.14 12.00 -15.68
C PHE A 381 -5.43 12.16 -17.03
N ALA A 382 -4.92 11.05 -17.58
CA ALA A 382 -4.20 11.06 -18.86
C ALA A 382 -5.05 10.56 -20.04
N ARG A 383 -6.36 10.32 -19.85
CA ARG A 383 -7.30 9.80 -20.86
C ARG A 383 -6.81 8.49 -21.50
N GLY A 384 -6.20 7.62 -20.70
CA GLY A 384 -5.58 6.37 -21.16
C GLY A 384 -4.24 6.55 -21.91
N GLY A 385 -3.69 7.76 -21.95
CA GLY A 385 -2.39 8.07 -22.55
C GLY A 385 -1.19 7.83 -21.62
N HIS A 386 0.01 8.12 -22.15
CA HIS A 386 1.31 7.92 -21.50
C HIS A 386 1.85 9.15 -20.74
N ASN A 387 1.07 10.24 -20.65
CA ASN A 387 1.56 11.51 -20.13
C ASN A 387 1.35 11.66 -18.61
N LEU A 388 1.46 10.57 -17.84
CA LEU A 388 1.48 10.66 -16.40
C LEU A 388 2.89 11.11 -15.95
N PRO A 389 3.02 12.17 -15.15
CA PRO A 389 4.31 12.48 -14.55
C PRO A 389 4.64 11.46 -13.46
N ALA A 390 5.92 11.08 -13.34
CA ALA A 390 6.35 9.98 -12.46
C ALA A 390 5.91 10.17 -11.01
N TRP A 391 5.92 11.42 -10.52
CA TRP A 391 5.49 11.70 -9.15
C TRP A 391 4.00 11.37 -8.92
N LEU A 392 3.16 11.64 -9.90
CA LEU A 392 1.72 11.37 -9.80
C LEU A 392 1.45 9.89 -10.01
N GLU A 393 2.11 9.26 -10.97
CA GLU A 393 1.98 7.84 -11.28
C GLU A 393 2.32 6.97 -10.05
N GLU A 394 3.52 7.13 -9.49
CA GLU A 394 3.92 6.39 -8.29
C GLU A 394 3.13 6.84 -7.06
N GLY A 395 2.90 8.14 -6.89
CA GLY A 395 2.14 8.66 -5.76
C GLY A 395 0.72 8.07 -5.69
N MET A 396 0.04 7.92 -6.83
CA MET A 396 -1.27 7.28 -6.92
C MET A 396 -1.21 5.77 -6.71
N ALA A 397 -0.17 5.09 -7.18
CA ALA A 397 0.04 3.67 -6.95
C ALA A 397 0.17 3.36 -5.44
N TYR A 398 1.05 4.08 -4.74
CA TYR A 398 1.20 3.97 -3.30
C TYR A 398 -0.07 4.40 -2.54
N TRP A 399 -0.72 5.49 -2.97
CA TRP A 399 -1.96 5.94 -2.35
C TRP A 399 -3.05 4.88 -2.44
N THR A 400 -3.21 4.24 -3.59
CA THR A 400 -4.20 3.18 -3.81
C THR A 400 -3.91 1.98 -2.92
N SER A 401 -2.67 1.51 -2.87
CA SER A 401 -2.25 0.43 -1.97
C SER A 401 -2.60 0.73 -0.50
N TYR A 402 -2.25 1.92 0.00
CA TYR A 402 -2.49 2.24 1.41
C TYR A 402 -3.95 2.54 1.74
N GLU A 403 -4.65 3.24 0.84
CA GLU A 403 -6.05 3.60 1.05
C GLU A 403 -6.95 2.35 1.08
N PHE A 404 -6.65 1.32 0.29
CA PHE A 404 -7.55 0.17 0.14
C PHE A 404 -7.11 -1.10 0.88
N ILE A 405 -5.81 -1.37 0.97
CA ILE A 405 -5.31 -2.62 1.58
C ILE A 405 -4.31 -2.38 2.73
N ALA A 406 -4.01 -1.13 3.08
CA ALA A 406 -3.13 -0.74 4.20
C ALA A 406 -1.64 -1.07 4.05
N HIS A 407 -1.21 -1.74 2.99
CA HIS A 407 0.20 -2.05 2.74
C HIS A 407 0.52 -1.98 1.25
N ASN A 408 1.81 -1.96 0.94
CA ASN A 408 2.30 -2.00 -0.42
C ASN A 408 3.47 -2.98 -0.48
N THR A 409 3.33 -4.03 -1.28
CA THR A 409 4.33 -5.09 -1.50
C THR A 409 5.01 -4.97 -2.86
N VAL A 410 4.56 -4.03 -3.70
CA VAL A 410 5.05 -3.83 -5.07
C VAL A 410 5.74 -2.50 -5.22
N THR A 411 6.93 -2.50 -5.81
CA THR A 411 7.70 -1.28 -6.05
C THR A 411 8.15 -1.23 -7.50
N CYS A 412 7.83 -0.17 -8.24
CA CYS A 412 8.29 0.00 -9.63
C CYS A 412 9.80 0.25 -9.73
N ILE A 413 10.42 0.72 -8.65
CA ILE A 413 11.86 0.88 -8.45
C ILE A 413 12.22 0.40 -7.05
N ALA A 414 13.46 -0.07 -6.84
CA ALA A 414 13.89 -0.59 -5.55
C ALA A 414 13.70 0.46 -4.44
N PHE A 415 12.73 0.23 -3.56
CA PHE A 415 12.45 1.06 -2.40
C PHE A 415 12.94 0.35 -1.15
N ALA A 416 13.95 0.92 -0.50
CA ALA A 416 14.33 0.55 0.84
C ALA A 416 14.05 1.76 1.73
N LEU A 417 13.21 1.61 2.75
CA LEU A 417 13.14 2.63 3.80
C LEU A 417 14.53 2.75 4.42
N PRO A 418 15.09 3.96 4.57
CA PRO A 418 16.38 4.12 5.20
C PRO A 418 16.34 3.54 6.61
N SER A 419 17.18 2.54 6.89
CA SER A 419 18.28 2.60 7.86
C SER A 419 18.08 3.29 9.23
N THR A 420 17.64 4.53 9.17
CA THR A 420 18.10 5.55 10.09
C THR A 420 16.92 6.39 10.52
N TYR A 421 16.13 5.84 11.44
CA TYR A 421 15.44 6.69 12.40
C TYR A 421 16.47 7.16 13.44
N GLU A 422 16.51 8.46 13.72
CA GLU A 422 17.36 9.00 14.77
C GLU A 422 17.00 8.36 16.12
N LYS A 423 17.98 7.72 16.76
CA LYS A 423 17.87 7.16 18.12
C LYS A 423 17.38 8.24 19.09
N ARG A 424 16.17 8.11 19.62
CA ARG A 424 15.82 8.68 20.93
C ARG A 424 16.11 7.63 22.00
N SER A 425 17.20 7.84 22.73
CA SER A 425 17.72 6.90 23.74
C SER A 425 16.83 6.81 24.98
N THR A 426 16.46 5.60 25.40
CA THR A 426 16.99 4.95 26.61
C THR A 426 16.30 3.61 26.87
N GLU A 427 17.12 2.63 27.21
CA GLU A 427 16.82 1.20 27.30
C GLU A 427 16.05 0.83 28.58
N LYS A 428 14.98 0.04 28.42
CA LYS A 428 14.75 -1.11 29.31
C LYS A 428 15.36 -2.31 28.62
N GLU A 429 16.23 -3.06 29.29
CA GLU A 429 16.86 -4.26 28.73
C GLU A 429 15.81 -5.20 28.10
N GLY A 430 15.90 -5.42 26.80
CA GLY A 430 15.18 -6.48 26.07
C GLY A 430 13.81 -6.14 25.45
N LEU A 431 13.27 -4.92 25.58
CA LEU A 431 12.02 -4.52 24.90
C LEU A 431 12.26 -3.46 23.83
N LYS A 432 11.74 -3.71 22.62
CA LYS A 432 11.77 -2.79 21.49
C LYS A 432 10.83 -1.59 21.69
N PRO A 433 11.21 -0.36 21.27
CA PRO A 433 10.28 0.76 21.19
C PRO A 433 9.08 0.48 20.26
N ILE A 434 8.01 1.25 20.41
CA ILE A 434 6.81 1.11 19.57
C ILE A 434 6.86 2.18 18.48
N GLU A 435 7.36 1.84 17.29
CA GLU A 435 7.54 2.79 16.16
C GLU A 435 6.24 3.31 15.54
N GLU A 436 6.39 4.30 14.67
CA GLU A 436 5.34 4.99 13.91
C GLU A 436 4.65 4.10 12.86
N GLY A 437 3.43 4.45 12.45
CA GLY A 437 2.76 3.80 11.32
C GLY A 437 3.39 4.17 9.98
N MET A 438 3.12 3.41 8.92
CA MET A 438 3.72 3.62 7.59
C MET A 438 3.48 5.04 7.04
N ARG A 439 2.27 5.57 7.26
CA ARG A 439 1.86 6.91 6.85
C ARG A 439 2.70 8.01 7.51
N ALA A 440 2.87 7.90 8.82
CA ALA A 440 3.74 8.78 9.60
C ALA A 440 5.19 8.62 9.14
N ALA A 441 5.64 7.39 8.90
CA ALA A 441 6.99 7.13 8.44
C ALA A 441 7.29 7.75 7.06
N PHE A 442 6.36 7.68 6.12
CA PHE A 442 6.48 8.32 4.82
C PHE A 442 6.49 9.85 4.95
N ASN A 443 5.62 10.43 5.79
CA ASN A 443 5.61 11.87 6.03
C ASN A 443 6.93 12.34 6.68
N SER A 444 7.44 11.60 7.67
CA SER A 444 8.72 11.87 8.32
C SER A 444 9.86 11.85 7.31
N LEU A 445 9.95 10.80 6.48
CA LEU A 445 10.97 10.66 5.44
C LEU A 445 10.87 11.76 4.37
N ALA A 446 9.65 12.09 3.94
CA ALA A 446 9.42 13.15 2.97
C ALA A 446 9.79 14.54 3.51
N LEU A 447 9.57 14.78 4.81
CA LEU A 447 9.89 16.04 5.47
C LEU A 447 11.40 16.22 5.71
N SER A 448 12.09 15.14 6.10
CA SER A 448 13.53 15.13 6.40
C SER A 448 14.38 15.21 5.15
N ASP A 449 14.13 14.29 4.20
CA ASP A 449 15.04 14.00 3.09
C ASP A 449 14.38 14.17 1.71
N GLY A 450 13.09 14.49 1.67
CA GLY A 450 12.36 14.66 0.41
C GLY A 450 12.88 15.86 -0.41
N PRO A 451 12.99 15.73 -1.75
CA PRO A 451 13.48 16.80 -2.60
C PRO A 451 12.52 18.02 -2.58
N PRO A 452 12.99 19.25 -2.89
CA PRO A 452 12.11 20.40 -3.06
C PRO A 452 11.00 20.14 -4.10
N MET A 453 9.80 20.71 -3.91
CA MET A 453 8.64 20.45 -4.79
C MET A 453 8.96 20.58 -6.28
N GLY A 454 9.59 21.68 -6.68
CA GLY A 454 9.93 21.91 -8.08
C GLY A 454 10.88 20.84 -8.66
N THR A 455 11.75 20.26 -7.83
CA THR A 455 12.60 19.14 -8.24
C THR A 455 11.78 17.87 -8.42
N LEU A 456 11.00 17.47 -7.39
CA LEU A 456 10.14 16.28 -7.43
C LEU A 456 9.27 16.22 -8.69
N LEU A 457 8.60 17.33 -9.01
CA LEU A 457 7.66 17.41 -10.13
C LEU A 457 8.30 17.21 -11.52
N ARG A 458 9.62 17.33 -11.62
CA ARG A 458 10.41 17.15 -12.86
C ARG A 458 11.25 15.87 -12.87
N MET A 459 11.18 15.06 -11.83
CA MET A 459 11.89 13.79 -11.78
C MET A 459 11.22 12.78 -12.72
N LYS A 460 12.03 11.97 -13.39
CA LYS A 460 11.59 10.72 -14.02
C LYS A 460 11.55 9.62 -12.98
N LEU A 461 10.86 8.53 -13.29
CA LEU A 461 10.78 7.38 -12.39
C LEU A 461 12.16 6.86 -11.98
N VAL A 462 13.10 6.78 -12.94
CA VAL A 462 14.47 6.29 -12.68
C VAL A 462 15.33 7.23 -11.82
N GLU A 463 14.89 8.48 -11.63
CA GLU A 463 15.58 9.48 -10.80
C GLU A 463 15.05 9.47 -9.37
N MET A 464 13.88 8.88 -9.11
CA MET A 464 13.25 8.87 -7.79
C MET A 464 13.93 7.87 -6.86
N ASP A 465 14.22 8.31 -5.64
CA ASP A 465 14.68 7.48 -4.53
C ASP A 465 13.56 7.33 -3.49
N ALA A 466 13.86 6.68 -2.36
CA ALA A 466 12.86 6.46 -1.31
C ALA A 466 12.26 7.78 -0.75
N PRO A 467 13.06 8.82 -0.40
CA PRO A 467 12.52 10.12 -0.02
C PRO A 467 11.64 10.79 -1.09
N ALA A 468 12.04 10.72 -2.36
CA ALA A 468 11.23 11.26 -3.47
C ALA A 468 9.88 10.54 -3.58
N LEU A 469 9.86 9.21 -3.52
CA LEU A 469 8.64 8.40 -3.54
C LEU A 469 7.74 8.69 -2.35
N ALA A 470 8.32 8.79 -1.15
CA ALA A 470 7.57 9.12 0.06
C ALA A 470 6.91 10.50 -0.04
N LYS A 471 7.64 11.50 -0.55
CA LYS A 471 7.07 12.82 -0.80
C LYS A 471 6.01 12.79 -1.89
N SER A 472 6.22 12.01 -2.94
CA SER A 472 5.26 11.79 -4.03
C SER A 472 3.90 11.35 -3.53
N TRP A 473 3.90 10.27 -2.74
CA TRP A 473 2.70 9.76 -2.10
C TRP A 473 2.07 10.81 -1.16
N SER A 474 2.88 11.45 -0.31
CA SER A 474 2.40 12.41 0.68
C SER A 474 1.74 13.64 0.03
N VAL A 475 2.25 14.08 -1.12
CA VAL A 475 1.67 15.17 -1.91
C VAL A 475 0.35 14.75 -2.56
N VAL A 476 0.28 13.57 -3.17
CA VAL A 476 -0.96 13.04 -3.73
C VAL A 476 -2.05 12.93 -2.66
N ASP A 477 -1.67 12.36 -1.52
CA ASP A 477 -2.56 12.19 -0.39
C ASP A 477 -3.06 13.51 0.19
N TRP A 478 -2.17 14.50 0.34
CA TRP A 478 -2.54 15.87 0.72
C TRP A 478 -3.56 16.50 -0.24
N ILE A 479 -3.32 16.41 -1.56
CA ILE A 479 -4.23 16.98 -2.57
C ILE A 479 -5.60 16.32 -2.48
N LEU A 480 -5.65 15.00 -2.31
CA LEU A 480 -6.91 14.27 -2.19
C LEU A 480 -7.65 14.61 -0.89
N ALA A 481 -6.93 14.81 0.21
CA ALA A 481 -7.53 15.19 1.50
C ALA A 481 -8.04 16.63 1.54
N GLU A 482 -7.22 17.61 1.15
CA GLU A 482 -7.51 19.05 1.32
C GLU A 482 -8.17 19.69 0.08
N HIS A 483 -8.03 19.05 -1.09
CA HIS A 483 -8.49 19.60 -2.37
C HIS A 483 -9.35 18.62 -3.17
N ARG A 484 -10.04 17.69 -2.48
CA ARG A 484 -10.89 16.63 -3.05
C ARG A 484 -11.65 17.02 -4.34
N LEU A 485 -12.45 18.08 -4.29
CA LEU A 485 -13.30 18.51 -5.41
C LEU A 485 -12.53 19.11 -6.60
N LYS A 486 -11.25 19.47 -6.41
CA LYS A 486 -10.37 20.05 -7.42
C LYS A 486 -9.24 19.11 -7.85
N ALA A 487 -9.04 18.00 -7.13
CA ALA A 487 -7.91 17.09 -7.32
C ALA A 487 -7.85 16.53 -8.75
N ARG A 488 -8.98 16.01 -9.28
CA ARG A 488 -9.03 15.48 -10.66
C ARG A 488 -8.63 16.54 -11.69
N ALA A 489 -9.14 17.77 -11.56
CA ALA A 489 -8.78 18.85 -12.48
C ALA A 489 -7.30 19.23 -12.38
N LEU A 490 -6.74 19.25 -11.17
CA LEU A 490 -5.34 19.54 -10.92
C LEU A 490 -4.41 18.46 -11.51
N PHE A 491 -4.74 17.19 -11.29
CA PHE A 491 -3.98 16.04 -11.81
C PHE A 491 -4.07 15.93 -13.34
N SER A 492 -5.26 16.12 -13.92
CA SER A 492 -5.42 16.17 -15.38
C SER A 492 -4.60 17.30 -16.01
N ALA A 493 -4.53 18.47 -15.37
CA ALA A 493 -3.68 19.56 -15.84
C ALA A 493 -2.19 19.25 -15.70
N ALA A 494 -1.78 18.54 -14.64
CA ALA A 494 -0.40 18.07 -14.51
C ALA A 494 -0.05 17.12 -15.66
N CYS A 495 -0.94 16.18 -16.00
CA CYS A 495 -0.76 15.25 -17.13
C CYS A 495 -0.73 15.99 -18.47
N ALA A 496 -1.60 16.97 -18.68
CA ALA A 496 -1.60 17.79 -19.91
C ALA A 496 -0.33 18.62 -20.07
N ALA A 497 0.27 19.06 -18.95
CA ALA A 497 1.54 19.77 -18.91
C ALA A 497 2.75 18.81 -18.91
N SER A 498 2.56 17.50 -18.94
CA SER A 498 3.66 16.54 -18.82
C SER A 498 4.22 16.09 -20.17
N LYS A 499 5.54 15.94 -20.23
CA LYS A 499 6.26 15.36 -21.37
C LYS A 499 7.37 14.46 -20.85
N ASP A 500 7.42 13.22 -21.34
CA ASP A 500 8.48 12.25 -20.98
C ASP A 500 8.61 12.09 -19.45
N GLU A 501 7.45 11.84 -18.80
CA GLU A 501 7.26 11.67 -17.35
C GLU A 501 7.54 12.91 -16.48
N ARG A 502 7.89 14.05 -17.09
CA ARG A 502 8.20 15.29 -16.37
C ARG A 502 7.10 16.32 -16.51
N THR A 503 6.74 16.98 -15.41
CA THR A 503 5.79 18.09 -15.43
C THR A 503 6.47 19.36 -15.95
N ASP A 504 5.91 19.99 -16.99
CA ASP A 504 6.27 21.37 -17.36
C ASP A 504 5.67 22.32 -16.32
N LEU A 505 6.54 22.86 -15.47
CA LEU A 505 6.11 23.71 -14.37
C LEU A 505 5.52 25.04 -14.84
N GLU A 506 5.97 25.61 -15.96
CA GLU A 506 5.40 26.88 -16.41
C GLU A 506 4.01 26.67 -17.01
N ALA A 507 3.80 25.56 -17.71
CA ALA A 507 2.48 25.20 -18.22
C ALA A 507 1.49 24.82 -17.10
N TRP A 508 1.96 24.18 -16.02
CA TRP A 508 1.08 23.73 -14.93
C TRP A 508 0.78 24.81 -13.88
N ARG A 509 1.71 25.76 -13.67
CA ARG A 509 1.64 26.82 -12.64
C ARG A 509 0.29 27.58 -12.60
N PRO A 510 -0.33 27.98 -13.74
CA PRO A 510 -1.60 28.69 -13.71
C PRO A 510 -2.73 27.87 -13.07
N LYS A 511 -2.82 26.58 -13.41
CA LYS A 511 -3.86 25.71 -12.85
C LYS A 511 -3.62 25.40 -11.38
N LEU A 512 -2.37 25.21 -11.00
CA LEU A 512 -1.98 25.08 -9.59
C LEU A 512 -2.41 26.32 -8.78
N GLY A 513 -2.10 27.52 -9.30
CA GLY A 513 -2.48 28.77 -8.65
C GLY A 513 -4.00 28.95 -8.53
N GLU A 514 -4.76 28.62 -9.57
CA GLU A 514 -6.24 28.64 -9.55
C GLU A 514 -6.81 27.69 -8.49
N VAL A 515 -6.32 26.45 -8.45
CA VAL A 515 -6.83 25.42 -7.54
C VAL A 515 -6.51 25.75 -6.08
N LEU A 516 -5.27 26.18 -5.82
CA LEU A 516 -4.79 26.55 -4.49
C LEU A 516 -5.19 27.98 -4.05
N GLY A 517 -5.83 28.77 -4.91
CA GLY A 517 -6.21 30.15 -4.60
C GLY A 517 -5.01 31.08 -4.39
N VAL A 518 -3.90 30.85 -5.09
CA VAL A 518 -2.66 31.61 -4.95
C VAL A 518 -2.81 32.97 -5.65
N PRO A 519 -2.60 34.10 -4.94
CA PRO A 519 -2.66 35.43 -5.54
C PRO A 519 -1.64 35.63 -6.68
N ALA A 520 -2.00 36.44 -7.66
CA ALA A 520 -1.10 36.81 -8.75
C ALA A 520 0.22 37.39 -8.22
N GLY A 521 1.35 36.96 -8.78
CA GLY A 521 2.69 37.36 -8.34
C GLY A 521 3.26 36.56 -7.17
N THR A 522 2.48 35.65 -6.57
CA THR A 522 2.98 34.71 -5.55
C THR A 522 3.44 33.41 -6.21
N ASP A 523 4.53 32.82 -5.73
CA ASP A 523 5.03 31.55 -6.25
C ASP A 523 4.14 30.38 -5.78
N ALA A 524 3.30 29.88 -6.68
CA ALA A 524 2.38 28.77 -6.41
C ALA A 524 3.09 27.50 -5.91
N TYR A 525 4.34 27.26 -6.34
CA TYR A 525 5.10 26.09 -5.87
C TYR A 525 5.59 26.24 -4.44
N LYS A 526 5.93 27.46 -4.03
CA LYS A 526 6.25 27.77 -2.63
C LYS A 526 5.03 27.57 -1.75
N VAL A 527 3.86 28.07 -2.16
CA VAL A 527 2.60 27.86 -1.42
C VAL A 527 2.25 26.38 -1.32
N MET A 528 2.45 25.62 -2.41
CA MET A 528 2.26 24.17 -2.42
C MET A 528 3.19 23.47 -1.42
N GLU A 529 4.49 23.79 -1.42
CA GLU A 529 5.47 23.22 -0.47
C GLU A 529 5.11 23.55 0.97
N GLU A 530 4.76 24.80 1.29
CA GLU A 530 4.41 25.22 2.65
C GLU A 530 3.11 24.57 3.13
N SER A 531 2.08 24.51 2.28
CA SER A 531 0.79 23.89 2.60
C SER A 531 0.92 22.37 2.79
N TRP A 532 1.67 21.71 1.92
CA TRP A 532 1.96 20.28 2.05
C TRP A 532 2.78 19.99 3.32
N ARG A 533 3.82 20.78 3.63
CA ARG A 533 4.59 20.61 4.87
C ARG A 533 3.71 20.74 6.10
N ALA A 534 2.83 21.75 6.12
CA ALA A 534 1.88 21.93 7.20
C ALA A 534 0.93 20.74 7.33
N TYR A 535 0.52 20.10 6.24
CA TYR A 535 -0.27 18.87 6.28
C TYR A 535 0.53 17.67 6.83
N ALA A 536 1.75 17.46 6.32
CA ALA A 536 2.61 16.34 6.71
C ALA A 536 3.04 16.42 8.19
N GLN A 537 3.27 17.61 8.75
CA GLN A 537 3.76 17.82 10.13
C GLN A 537 2.72 17.54 11.22
N VAL A 538 1.44 17.88 11.02
CA VAL A 538 0.38 17.60 12.02
C VAL A 538 -0.06 16.14 12.02
N GLY A 539 0.60 15.28 11.25
CA GLY A 539 0.35 13.84 11.22
C GLY A 539 -1.08 13.48 10.85
N GLN A 540 -1.76 14.32 10.05
CA GLN A 540 -3.15 14.13 9.64
C GLN A 540 -4.12 13.90 10.83
N GLN A 541 -3.70 14.28 12.05
CA GLN A 541 -4.45 14.05 13.30
C GLN A 541 -5.74 14.89 13.40
N GLN A 542 -6.01 15.72 12.40
CA GLN A 542 -7.18 16.58 12.33
C GLN A 542 -7.99 16.23 11.09
N GLY A 543 -8.95 15.31 11.24
CA GLY A 543 -10.12 15.33 10.38
C GLY A 543 -10.83 16.67 10.57
N GLY A 544 -10.72 17.55 9.57
CA GLY A 544 -11.63 18.65 9.22
C GLY A 544 -12.00 19.75 10.23
N ALA A 545 -11.81 19.58 11.54
CA ALA A 545 -12.51 20.40 12.54
C ALA A 545 -11.85 21.76 12.84
N THR A 546 -10.63 22.03 12.37
CA THR A 546 -9.85 23.19 12.83
C THR A 546 -9.29 24.11 11.75
N ARG A 547 -9.74 24.01 10.50
CA ARG A 547 -9.34 24.96 9.45
C ARG A 547 -10.56 25.54 8.73
N ARG A 548 -11.16 26.56 9.36
CA ARG A 548 -12.02 27.55 8.70
C ARG A 548 -11.30 28.88 8.66
#